data_AF-A0A5N9DN26-F1
#
_entry.id   AF-A0A5N9DN26-F1
#
_cell.length_a   1.000
_cell.length_b   1.000
_cell.length_c   1.000
_cell.angle_alpha   90.00
_cell.angle_beta   90.00
_cell.angle_gamma   90.00
#
_symmetry.space_group_name_H-M   'P 1'
#
loop_
_entity.id
_entity.type
_entity.pdbx_description
1 polymer ?
#
loop_
_entity_poly.entity_id
_entity_poly.type
_entity_poly.pdbx_seq_one_letter_code
_entity_poly.pdbx_strand_id
1 'polypeptide(L)'
;MDPDEIRLEIDQLSALANKREQAAIIQQPKFHGTFESKLHNSYLLDLIQTALEIDVDLVLVRIAARPNHDGSPNEPYDLAKYSSDLKQYLIAQEVGYIDMTGHPSVDAAMYYDGYHLRHRFRPYYTELFAEWVHTLGGSD
;
A
#
# COMPACT_ATOMS: atom_id res chain seq x y z
N MET A 1 -25.67 -0.09 42.94
CA MET A 1 -24.97 0.63 41.87
C MET A 1 -25.99 1.53 41.22
N ASP A 2 -25.72 2.83 41.20
CA ASP A 2 -26.64 3.81 40.64
C ASP A 2 -26.68 3.64 39.09
N PRO A 3 -27.87 3.53 38.46
CA PRO A 3 -27.99 3.51 37.01
C PRO A 3 -27.27 4.66 36.31
N ASP A 4 -27.20 5.83 36.95
CA ASP A 4 -26.56 7.02 36.38
C ASP A 4 -25.02 6.93 36.44
N GLU A 5 -24.45 6.22 37.43
CA GLU A 5 -23.01 5.91 37.49
C GLU A 5 -22.59 4.95 36.38
N ILE A 6 -23.40 3.91 36.13
CA ILE A 6 -23.14 2.93 35.06
C ILE A 6 -23.14 3.61 33.69
N ARG A 7 -24.08 4.53 33.47
CA ARG A 7 -24.19 5.28 32.21
C ARG A 7 -23.00 6.21 32.00
N LEU A 8 -22.54 6.87 33.05
CA LEU A 8 -21.35 7.73 33.02
C LEU A 8 -20.07 6.94 32.71
N GLU A 9 -19.91 5.74 33.29
CA GLU A 9 -18.77 4.86 32.99
C GLU A 9 -18.77 4.37 31.54
N ILE A 10 -19.94 4.01 30.99
CA ILE A 10 -20.09 3.59 29.59
C ILE A 10 -19.78 4.76 28.63
N ASP A 11 -20.25 5.97 28.93
CA ASP A 11 -20.00 7.15 28.12
C ASP A 11 -18.51 7.53 28.15
N GLN A 12 -17.84 7.38 29.30
CA GLN A 12 -16.39 7.61 29.44
C GLN A 12 -15.56 6.56 28.69
N LEU A 13 -15.94 5.28 28.76
CA LEU A 13 -15.29 4.19 28.01
C LEU A 13 -15.46 4.38 26.51
N SER A 14 -16.66 4.76 26.07
CA SER A 14 -16.96 5.07 24.67
C SER A 14 -16.19 6.31 24.19
N ALA A 15 -16.09 7.35 25.02
CA ALA A 15 -15.29 8.54 24.71
C ALA A 15 -13.79 8.22 24.63
N LEU A 16 -13.28 7.30 25.46
CA LEU A 16 -11.89 6.82 25.38
C LEU A 16 -11.64 5.98 24.11
N ALA A 17 -12.60 5.12 23.74
CA ALA A 17 -12.55 4.35 22.50
C ALA A 17 -12.56 5.28 21.27
N ASN A 18 -13.47 6.25 21.25
CA ASN A 18 -13.58 7.26 20.20
C ASN A 18 -12.34 8.17 20.11
N LYS A 19 -11.71 8.53 21.23
CA LYS A 19 -10.43 9.27 21.23
C LYS A 19 -9.27 8.44 20.69
N ARG A 20 -9.26 7.11 20.91
CA ARG A 20 -8.27 6.21 20.30
C ARG A 20 -8.51 6.04 18.79
N GLU A 21 -9.76 6.02 18.34
CA GLU A 21 -10.09 6.02 16.91
C GLU A 21 -9.74 7.36 16.23
N GLN A 22 -10.00 8.49 16.89
CA GLN A 22 -9.67 9.83 16.35
C GLN A 22 -8.16 10.16 16.37
N ALA A 23 -7.37 9.51 17.24
CA ALA A 23 -5.93 9.74 17.33
C ALA A 23 -5.09 8.88 16.37
N ALA A 24 -5.69 7.89 15.71
CA ALA A 24 -5.02 7.16 14.64
C ALA A 24 -5.15 7.94 13.33
N ILE A 25 -4.44 9.06 13.22
CA ILE A 25 -4.15 9.64 11.90
C ILE A 25 -3.39 8.55 11.15
N ILE A 26 -4.09 7.82 10.28
CA ILE A 26 -3.49 6.77 9.47
C ILE A 26 -2.42 7.47 8.65
N GLN A 27 -1.17 7.06 8.84
CA GLN A 27 -0.05 7.71 8.18
C GLN A 27 -0.21 7.54 6.66
N GLN A 28 -0.50 8.64 5.99
CA GLN A 28 -0.49 8.69 4.53
C GLN A 28 0.95 8.68 4.03
N PRO A 29 1.21 8.07 2.86
CA PRO A 29 2.45 8.25 2.14
C PRO A 29 2.77 9.73 1.95
N LYS A 30 3.92 10.16 2.45
CA LYS A 30 4.43 11.49 2.14
C LYS A 30 5.06 11.45 0.76
N PHE A 31 4.51 12.21 -0.17
CA PHE A 31 5.02 12.29 -1.53
C PHE A 31 5.12 13.75 -1.98
N HIS A 32 6.21 14.09 -2.68
CA HIS A 32 6.48 15.43 -3.18
C HIS A 32 7.06 15.37 -4.60
N GLY A 33 6.44 16.10 -5.53
CA GLY A 33 6.89 16.25 -6.92
C GLY A 33 6.01 15.51 -7.93
N THR A 34 6.53 15.35 -9.15
CA THR A 34 5.89 14.60 -10.25
C THR A 34 6.82 13.51 -10.74
N PHE A 35 6.28 12.50 -11.45
CA PHE A 35 7.11 11.43 -12.03
C PHE A 35 8.20 11.99 -12.94
N GLU A 36 7.83 12.85 -13.87
CA GLU A 36 8.74 13.53 -14.79
C GLU A 36 9.88 14.25 -14.06
N SER A 37 9.57 14.99 -12.97
CA SER A 37 10.58 15.72 -12.20
C SER A 37 11.61 14.82 -11.50
N LYS A 38 11.29 13.54 -11.31
CA LYS A 38 12.13 12.57 -10.59
C LYS A 38 12.86 11.61 -11.52
N LEU A 39 12.33 11.37 -12.72
CA LEU A 39 12.82 10.33 -13.63
C LEU A 39 14.32 10.46 -13.94
N HIS A 40 14.78 11.66 -14.31
CA HIS A 40 16.17 11.88 -14.74
C HIS A 40 17.21 11.61 -13.64
N ASN A 41 16.82 11.72 -12.37
CA ASN A 41 17.69 11.48 -11.22
C ASN A 41 17.31 10.18 -10.47
N SER A 42 16.59 9.28 -11.15
CA SER A 42 16.10 8.04 -10.58
C SER A 42 17.05 6.88 -10.86
N TYR A 43 17.28 6.04 -9.86
CA TYR A 43 17.97 4.75 -10.03
C TYR A 43 17.18 3.76 -10.89
N LEU A 44 15.91 4.06 -11.19
CA LEU A 44 15.07 3.25 -12.07
C LEU A 44 15.70 3.06 -13.45
N LEU A 45 16.34 4.09 -14.01
CA LEU A 45 16.97 4.02 -15.32
C LEU A 45 18.09 2.97 -15.34
N ASP A 46 18.93 2.97 -14.31
CA ASP A 46 20.04 2.02 -14.17
C ASP A 46 19.54 0.58 -13.96
N LEU A 47 18.44 0.41 -13.22
CA LEU A 47 17.82 -0.92 -13.03
C LEU A 47 17.29 -1.50 -14.35
N ILE A 48 16.59 -0.69 -15.16
CA ILE A 48 16.08 -1.10 -16.47
C ILE A 48 17.25 -1.45 -17.40
N GLN A 49 18.25 -0.57 -17.46
CA GLN A 49 19.43 -0.80 -18.30
C GLN A 49 20.18 -2.08 -17.90
N THR A 50 20.36 -2.31 -16.59
CA THR A 50 21.03 -3.52 -16.10
C THR A 50 20.25 -4.77 -16.49
N ALA A 51 18.92 -4.78 -16.34
CA ALA A 51 18.09 -5.93 -16.70
C ALA A 51 18.17 -6.28 -18.19
N LEU A 52 18.18 -5.24 -19.05
CA LEU A 52 18.39 -5.40 -20.49
C LEU A 52 19.78 -5.96 -20.82
N GLU A 53 20.83 -5.47 -20.15
CA GLU A 53 22.21 -5.90 -20.40
C GLU A 53 22.47 -7.36 -20.03
N ILE A 54 21.79 -7.87 -18.99
CA ILE A 54 21.95 -9.24 -18.52
C ILE A 54 20.86 -10.19 -19.02
N ASP A 55 19.96 -9.71 -19.89
CA ASP A 55 18.87 -10.48 -20.52
C ASP A 55 17.93 -11.16 -19.49
N VAL A 56 17.38 -10.35 -18.57
CA VAL A 56 16.38 -10.82 -17.59
C VAL A 56 15.13 -9.95 -17.59
N ASP A 57 13.98 -10.58 -17.33
CA ASP A 57 12.72 -9.89 -17.13
C ASP A 57 12.75 -9.08 -15.83
N LEU A 58 12.58 -7.77 -15.94
CA LEU A 58 12.40 -6.89 -14.77
C LEU A 58 10.91 -6.76 -14.45
N VAL A 59 10.55 -7.08 -13.22
CA VAL A 59 9.21 -6.84 -12.67
C VAL A 59 9.33 -5.99 -11.40
N LEU A 60 8.66 -4.85 -11.38
CA LEU A 60 8.56 -4.00 -10.20
C LEU A 60 7.22 -4.20 -9.50
N VAL A 61 7.26 -4.38 -8.18
CA VAL A 61 6.07 -4.58 -7.36
C VAL A 61 5.92 -3.43 -6.37
N ARG A 62 4.79 -2.72 -6.47
CA ARG A 62 4.34 -1.73 -5.49
C ARG A 62 3.46 -2.42 -4.46
N ILE A 63 3.95 -2.51 -3.23
CA ILE A 63 3.18 -3.04 -2.09
C ILE A 63 2.17 -2.00 -1.60
N ALA A 64 1.02 -2.49 -1.15
CA ALA A 64 -0.05 -1.64 -0.61
C ALA A 64 0.35 -1.04 0.75
N ALA A 65 0.18 0.27 0.90
CA ALA A 65 0.01 0.87 2.22
C ALA A 65 -1.32 0.40 2.84
N ARG A 66 -1.48 0.59 4.15
CA ARG A 66 -2.72 0.25 4.86
C ARG A 66 -3.91 0.96 4.19
N PRO A 67 -4.92 0.25 3.67
CA PRO A 67 -6.10 0.88 3.09
C PRO A 67 -6.95 1.59 4.15
N ASN A 68 -7.90 2.38 3.68
CA ASN A 68 -8.93 2.96 4.53
C ASN A 68 -9.83 1.85 5.09
N HIS A 69 -10.64 2.19 6.10
CA HIS A 69 -11.54 1.24 6.75
C HIS A 69 -12.63 0.68 5.81
N ASP A 70 -12.93 1.38 4.73
CA ASP A 70 -13.85 0.94 3.67
C ASP A 70 -13.15 0.12 2.57
N GLY A 71 -11.86 -0.19 2.73
CA GLY A 71 -11.05 -0.92 1.76
C GLY A 71 -10.49 -0.06 0.62
N SER A 72 -10.87 1.23 0.53
CA SER A 72 -10.32 2.11 -0.50
C SER A 72 -8.83 2.40 -0.28
N PRO A 73 -8.05 2.66 -1.36
CA PRO A 73 -6.67 3.09 -1.24
C PRO A 73 -6.49 4.30 -0.32
N ASN A 74 -5.53 4.20 0.60
CA ASN A 74 -5.14 5.30 1.49
C ASN A 74 -3.95 6.05 0.87
N GLU A 75 -4.17 6.70 -0.27
CA GLU A 75 -3.13 7.45 -0.99
C GLU A 75 -3.57 8.89 -1.34
N PRO A 76 -2.64 9.87 -1.28
CA PRO A 76 -2.91 11.21 -1.79
C PRO A 76 -3.01 11.21 -3.31
N TYR A 77 -3.78 12.16 -3.85
CA TYR A 77 -3.94 12.36 -5.29
C TYR A 77 -2.61 12.45 -6.05
N ASP A 78 -1.64 13.19 -5.52
CA ASP A 78 -0.34 13.37 -6.18
C ASP A 78 0.45 12.06 -6.29
N LEU A 79 0.33 11.18 -5.28
CA LEU A 79 0.96 9.86 -5.33
C LEU A 79 0.24 8.93 -6.29
N ALA A 80 -1.10 8.97 -6.32
CA ALA A 80 -1.89 8.22 -7.29
C ALA A 80 -1.51 8.62 -8.73
N LYS A 81 -1.36 9.93 -8.98
CA LYS A 81 -0.90 10.45 -10.27
C LYS A 81 0.52 9.98 -10.60
N TYR A 82 1.46 10.11 -9.66
CA TYR A 82 2.84 9.64 -9.85
C TYR A 82 2.88 8.16 -10.21
N SER A 83 2.10 7.33 -9.51
CA SER A 83 2.07 5.89 -9.70
C SER A 83 1.45 5.50 -11.04
N SER A 84 0.45 6.25 -11.51
CA SER A 84 -0.11 6.12 -12.86
C SER A 84 0.92 6.46 -13.93
N ASP A 85 1.62 7.60 -13.80
CA ASP A 85 2.68 8.01 -14.73
C ASP A 85 3.83 6.99 -14.76
N LEU A 86 4.25 6.49 -13.59
CA LEU A 86 5.24 5.41 -13.47
C LEU A 86 4.78 4.14 -14.20
N LYS A 87 3.53 3.70 -14.01
CA LYS A 87 2.99 2.52 -14.68
C LYS A 87 3.07 2.66 -16.20
N GLN A 88 2.66 3.80 -16.75
CA GLN A 88 2.73 4.04 -18.20
C GLN A 88 4.18 4.01 -18.71
N TYR A 89 5.10 4.60 -17.95
CA TYR A 89 6.52 4.56 -18.28
C TYR A 89 7.06 3.12 -18.31
N LEU A 90 6.80 2.32 -17.27
CA LEU A 90 7.27 0.94 -17.19
C LEU A 90 6.73 0.07 -18.33
N ILE A 91 5.44 0.22 -18.67
CA ILE A 91 4.83 -0.47 -19.84
C ILE A 91 5.57 -0.10 -21.13
N ALA A 92 5.88 1.18 -21.33
CA ALA A 92 6.61 1.64 -22.50
C ALA A 92 8.08 1.20 -22.55
N GLN A 93 8.63 0.71 -21.43
CA GLN A 93 9.96 0.11 -21.34
C GLN A 93 9.91 -1.43 -21.30
N GLU A 94 8.74 -2.03 -21.54
CA GLU A 94 8.52 -3.48 -21.48
C GLU A 94 8.85 -4.08 -20.09
N VAL A 95 8.76 -3.27 -19.04
CA VAL A 95 8.98 -3.68 -17.65
C VAL A 95 7.65 -4.10 -17.02
N GLY A 96 7.62 -5.27 -16.41
CA GLY A 96 6.46 -5.73 -15.65
C GLY A 96 6.17 -4.84 -14.45
N TYR A 97 4.91 -4.54 -14.18
CA TYR A 97 4.51 -3.73 -13.03
C TYR A 97 3.29 -4.29 -12.32
N ILE A 98 3.46 -4.62 -11.04
CA ILE A 98 2.40 -5.06 -10.14
C ILE A 98 2.09 -3.93 -9.17
N ASP A 99 0.83 -3.50 -9.12
CA ASP A 99 0.37 -2.55 -8.11
C ASP A 99 -0.65 -3.23 -7.20
N MET A 100 -0.26 -3.47 -5.96
CA MET A 100 -1.12 -4.08 -4.94
C MET A 100 -2.09 -3.08 -4.31
N THR A 101 -1.98 -1.79 -4.66
CA THR A 101 -2.82 -0.73 -4.09
C THR A 101 -4.29 -0.99 -4.42
N GLY A 102 -5.15 -1.02 -3.38
CA GLY A 102 -6.59 -1.27 -3.54
C GLY A 102 -6.95 -2.72 -3.82
N HIS A 103 -6.02 -3.68 -3.65
CA HIS A 103 -6.33 -5.09 -3.84
C HIS A 103 -7.39 -5.56 -2.81
N PRO A 104 -8.47 -6.23 -3.25
CA PRO A 104 -9.63 -6.55 -2.41
C PRO A 104 -9.30 -7.49 -1.24
N SER A 105 -8.29 -8.35 -1.38
CA SER A 105 -7.83 -9.25 -0.30
C SER A 105 -6.94 -8.57 0.74
N VAL A 106 -6.60 -7.28 0.60
CA VAL A 106 -5.79 -6.54 1.58
C VAL A 106 -6.70 -5.69 2.44
N ASP A 107 -6.79 -6.02 3.72
CA ASP A 107 -7.69 -5.35 4.67
C ASP A 107 -6.94 -4.44 5.65
N ALA A 108 -7.59 -3.35 6.06
CA ALA A 108 -7.03 -2.36 6.99
C ALA A 108 -6.65 -2.98 8.36
N ALA A 109 -7.34 -4.02 8.81
CA ALA A 109 -7.06 -4.74 10.05
C ALA A 109 -5.77 -5.57 9.97
N MET A 110 -5.25 -5.83 8.77
CA MET A 110 -3.99 -6.54 8.57
C MET A 110 -2.78 -5.76 9.08
N TYR A 111 -2.92 -4.44 9.19
CA TYR A 111 -1.83 -3.53 9.52
C TYR A 111 -1.82 -3.11 10.99
N TYR A 112 -0.61 -2.91 11.51
CA TYR A 112 -0.33 -2.28 12.80
C TYR A 112 -0.40 -0.75 12.66
N ASP A 113 0.16 -0.20 11.59
CA ASP A 113 0.19 1.23 11.25
C ASP A 113 -0.01 1.45 9.73
N GLY A 114 0.38 2.59 9.18
CA GLY A 114 0.22 2.88 7.75
C GLY A 114 0.96 1.93 6.78
N TYR A 115 1.97 1.17 7.24
CA TYR A 115 2.85 0.40 6.35
C TYR A 115 3.19 -0.99 6.86
N HIS A 116 3.14 -1.23 8.17
CA HIS A 116 3.59 -2.48 8.75
C HIS A 116 2.44 -3.43 9.02
N LEU A 117 2.53 -4.64 8.49
CA LEU A 117 1.61 -5.73 8.80
C LEU A 117 1.76 -6.20 10.26
N ARG A 118 0.64 -6.53 10.89
CA ARG A 118 0.65 -7.27 12.17
C ARG A 118 1.23 -8.65 11.94
N HIS A 119 2.01 -9.14 12.90
CA HIS A 119 2.71 -10.41 12.81
C HIS A 119 1.82 -11.57 12.33
N ARG A 120 0.59 -11.69 12.88
CA ARG A 120 -0.35 -12.78 12.56
C ARG A 120 -0.82 -12.81 11.10
N PHE A 121 -0.74 -11.70 10.37
CA PHE A 121 -1.17 -11.61 8.97
C PHE A 121 -0.03 -11.72 7.97
N ARG A 122 1.23 -11.73 8.43
CA ARG A 122 2.39 -11.85 7.54
C ARG A 122 2.36 -13.12 6.68
N PRO A 123 2.09 -14.34 7.24
CA PRO A 123 2.03 -15.54 6.42
C PRO A 123 0.95 -15.43 5.32
N TYR A 124 -0.25 -15.00 5.70
CA TYR A 124 -1.36 -14.83 4.75
C TYR A 124 -1.04 -13.81 3.65
N TYR A 125 -0.46 -12.66 4.00
CA TYR A 125 -0.06 -11.65 3.02
C TYR A 125 1.04 -12.17 2.07
N THR A 126 1.98 -12.97 2.58
CA THR A 126 3.01 -13.62 1.75
C THR A 126 2.39 -14.56 0.73
N GLU A 127 1.37 -15.34 1.09
CA GLU A 127 0.66 -16.21 0.13
C GLU A 127 -0.05 -15.37 -0.95
N LEU A 128 -0.78 -14.32 -0.55
CA LEU A 128 -1.41 -13.40 -1.50
C LEU A 128 -0.39 -12.80 -2.49
N PHE A 129 0.75 -12.35 -1.96
CA PHE A 129 1.83 -11.81 -2.78
C PHE A 129 2.40 -12.86 -3.74
N ALA A 130 2.65 -14.09 -3.27
CA ALA A 130 3.19 -15.17 -4.08
C ALA A 130 2.22 -15.57 -5.21
N GLU A 131 0.92 -15.69 -4.92
CA GLU A 131 -0.12 -15.94 -5.90
C GLU A 131 -0.09 -14.88 -7.03
N TRP A 132 0.00 -13.59 -6.69
CA TRP A 132 0.01 -12.52 -7.69
C TRP A 132 1.27 -12.52 -8.54
N VAL A 133 2.43 -12.74 -7.94
CA VAL A 133 3.67 -12.88 -8.71
C VAL A 133 3.57 -14.07 -9.67
N HIS A 134 2.97 -15.19 -9.24
CA HIS A 134 2.80 -16.37 -10.10
C HIS A 134 1.82 -16.18 -11.25
N THR A 135 0.75 -15.38 -11.08
CA THR A 135 -0.20 -15.13 -12.17
C THR A 135 0.41 -14.44 -13.40
N LEU A 136 1.62 -13.88 -13.30
CA LEU A 136 2.34 -13.25 -14.42
C LEU A 136 3.25 -14.22 -15.18
N GLY A 137 3.68 -15.31 -14.55
CA GLY A 137 4.52 -16.34 -15.19
C GLY A 137 3.71 -17.41 -15.94
N GLY A 138 2.39 -17.26 -16.03
CA GLY A 138 1.47 -18.24 -16.62
C GLY A 138 0.93 -17.86 -18.00
N SER A 139 1.69 -17.09 -18.79
CA SER A 139 1.39 -16.88 -20.21
C SER A 139 2.26 -17.84 -21.04
N ASP A 140 1.83 -19.10 -21.13
CA ASP A 140 2.21 -20.00 -22.22
C ASP A 140 1.27 -19.80 -23.42
#